data_AF-A0A429BPW0-F1
#
_entry.id   AF-A0A429BPW0-F1
#
_cell.length_a   1.000
_cell.length_b   1.000
_cell.length_c   1.000
_cell.angle_alpha   90.00
_cell.angle_beta   90.00
_cell.angle_gamma   90.00
#
_symmetry.space_group_name_H-M   'P 1'
#
loop_
_entity.id
_entity.type
_entity.pdbx_description
1 polymer ?
#
loop_
_entity_poly.entity_id
_entity_poly.type
_entity_poly.pdbx_seq_one_letter_code
_entity_poly.pdbx_strand_id
1 'polypeptide(L)'
;MSESDELSFGDDREPWLRGWIEAHGRLTALVVAGVVLLAGLGAGGWYLHRRSLLPAPPPVAALPVVDGFVVSLCTEGLEGCPDGTAERVLALIRSIPEAVAPTLVPAAELERRWSQRTINGEAGVDYRALVQAQIIEAGLRGPADYEAVKRRLAGEQSIQVMPRMPDFWKGKADLSVVMCGRERRFAGCRTGAATEAQRDAVVARLRELDGVDEVFLQDKPFGLRLSRLYQGDAPPLTLDRVPEILYVRFDDPARARAVGQEMLRMPGVGWSQLIK
;
A
#
# COMPACT_ATOMS: atom_id res chain seq x y z
N MET A 1 -58.63 35.33 -8.27
CA MET A 1 -59.35 34.86 -7.08
C MET A 1 -59.24 33.35 -7.07
N SER A 2 -58.36 32.80 -6.24
CA SER A 2 -58.11 31.37 -6.08
C SER A 2 -58.25 31.09 -4.60
N GLU A 3 -59.31 30.38 -4.23
CA GLU A 3 -59.63 29.92 -2.89
C GLU A 3 -58.58 28.91 -2.43
N SER A 4 -58.09 29.07 -1.21
CA SER A 4 -57.12 28.16 -0.58
C SER A 4 -57.90 27.34 0.44
N ASP A 5 -58.08 26.04 0.17
CA ASP A 5 -58.67 25.10 1.12
C ASP A 5 -57.69 24.84 2.27
N GLU A 6 -57.95 25.46 3.43
CA GLU A 6 -57.34 25.14 4.71
C GLU A 6 -57.92 23.82 5.23
N LEU A 7 -57.15 22.74 5.12
CA LEU A 7 -57.41 21.48 5.83
C LEU A 7 -57.14 21.67 7.32
N SER A 8 -58.17 22.05 8.07
CA SER A 8 -58.20 22.02 9.53
C SER A 8 -58.28 20.58 10.01
N PHE A 9 -57.13 20.01 10.41
CA PHE A 9 -57.09 18.75 11.15
C PHE A 9 -57.50 19.03 12.60
N GLY A 10 -58.74 18.68 12.94
CA GLY A 10 -59.29 18.81 14.29
C GLY A 10 -58.43 18.09 15.35
N ASP A 11 -58.20 18.77 16.46
CA ASP A 11 -57.46 18.31 17.64
C ASP A 11 -58.32 17.42 18.55
N ASP A 12 -59.08 16.49 17.97
CA ASP A 12 -59.84 15.47 18.70
C ASP A 12 -58.90 14.30 19.09
N ARG A 13 -57.89 14.63 19.91
CA ARG A 13 -57.06 13.59 20.56
C ARG A 13 -57.89 12.92 21.64
N GLU A 14 -58.29 11.69 21.36
CA GLU A 14 -59.20 10.88 22.17
C GLU A 14 -58.85 10.90 23.68
N PRO A 15 -59.79 11.29 24.57
CA PRO A 15 -59.53 11.49 26.00
C PRO A 15 -59.16 10.19 26.75
N TRP A 16 -59.48 9.02 26.20
CA TRP A 16 -59.13 7.73 26.81
C TRP A 16 -57.63 7.43 26.74
N LEU A 17 -56.92 7.95 25.73
CA LEU A 17 -55.47 7.76 25.58
C LEU A 17 -54.69 8.43 26.72
N ARG A 18 -55.15 9.59 27.22
CA ARG A 18 -54.46 10.30 28.32
C ARG A 18 -54.50 9.49 29.62
N GLY A 19 -55.66 8.95 30.00
CA GLY A 19 -55.80 8.12 31.21
C GLY A 19 -54.99 6.82 31.13
N TRP A 20 -54.90 6.22 29.93
CA TRP A 20 -54.10 5.02 29.73
C TRP A 20 -52.59 5.28 29.82
N ILE A 21 -52.12 6.40 29.23
CA ILE A 21 -50.71 6.82 29.30
C ILE A 21 -50.28 7.16 30.74
N GLU A 22 -51.13 7.81 31.53
CA GLU A 22 -50.83 8.09 32.95
C GLU A 22 -50.76 6.80 33.78
N ALA A 23 -51.67 5.85 33.56
CA ALA A 23 -51.68 4.57 34.27
C ALA A 23 -50.48 3.67 33.92
N HIS A 24 -49.98 3.74 32.68
CA HIS A 24 -48.92 2.86 32.18
C HIS A 24 -47.58 3.56 31.93
N GLY A 25 -47.46 4.85 32.27
CA GLY A 25 -46.30 5.68 31.92
C GLY A 25 -44.96 5.09 32.38
N ARG A 26 -44.93 4.42 33.55
CA ARG A 26 -43.73 3.72 34.04
C ARG A 26 -43.36 2.50 33.19
N LEU A 27 -44.35 1.70 32.79
CA LEU A 27 -44.13 0.53 31.93
C LEU A 27 -43.65 0.99 30.55
N THR A 28 -44.32 1.98 29.96
CA THR A 28 -43.95 2.55 28.67
C THR A 28 -42.53 3.14 28.70
N ALA A 29 -42.17 3.87 29.76
CA ALA A 29 -40.81 4.40 29.93
C ALA A 29 -39.76 3.28 30.01
N LEU A 30 -40.03 2.19 30.74
CA LEU A 30 -39.12 1.04 30.83
C LEU A 30 -38.98 0.30 29.49
N VAL A 31 -40.08 0.12 28.75
CA VAL A 31 -40.05 -0.50 27.42
C VAL A 31 -39.26 0.36 26.44
N VAL A 32 -39.52 1.67 26.40
CA VAL A 32 -38.78 2.61 25.54
C VAL A 32 -37.30 2.60 25.90
N ALA A 33 -36.95 2.66 27.20
CA ALA A 33 -35.57 2.57 27.65
C ALA A 33 -34.90 1.26 27.24
N GLY A 34 -35.61 0.13 27.37
CA GLY A 34 -35.12 -1.19 26.93
C GLY A 34 -34.88 -1.27 25.42
N VAL A 35 -35.80 -0.75 24.61
CA VAL A 35 -35.65 -0.69 23.14
C VAL A 35 -34.47 0.19 22.75
N VAL A 36 -34.31 1.36 23.36
CA VAL A 36 -33.18 2.27 23.09
C VAL A 36 -31.85 1.61 23.46
N LEU A 37 -31.76 0.91 24.60
CA LEU A 37 -30.56 0.19 25.01
C LEU A 37 -30.22 -0.94 24.04
N LEU A 38 -31.19 -1.76 23.64
CA LEU A 38 -30.98 -2.85 22.69
C LEU A 38 -30.58 -2.33 21.30
N ALA A 39 -31.22 -1.26 20.82
CA ALA A 39 -30.85 -0.60 19.58
C ALA A 39 -29.42 -0.01 19.64
N GLY A 40 -29.06 0.62 20.76
CA GLY A 40 -27.72 1.15 21.01
C GLY A 40 -26.65 0.06 21.03
N LEU A 41 -26.90 -1.06 21.71
CA LEU A 41 -26.00 -2.22 21.73
C LEU A 41 -25.90 -2.89 20.35
N GLY A 42 -27.01 -3.01 19.62
CA GLY A 42 -27.02 -3.54 18.26
C GLY A 42 -26.21 -2.68 17.29
N ALA A 43 -26.42 -1.35 17.31
CA ALA A 43 -25.68 -0.41 16.48
C ALA A 43 -24.18 -0.35 16.87
N GLY A 44 -23.87 -0.34 18.17
CA GLY A 44 -22.50 -0.36 18.67
C GLY A 44 -21.77 -1.67 18.33
N GLY A 45 -22.43 -2.81 18.52
CA GLY A 45 -21.90 -4.13 18.17
C GLY A 45 -21.67 -4.26 16.66
N TRP A 46 -22.61 -3.82 15.83
CA TRP A 46 -22.46 -3.80 14.38
C TRP A 46 -21.31 -2.88 13.92
N TYR A 47 -21.17 -1.71 14.54
CA TYR A 47 -20.08 -0.78 14.25
C TYR A 47 -18.71 -1.40 14.59
N LEU A 48 -18.58 -2.01 15.78
CA LEU A 48 -17.34 -2.69 16.19
C LEU A 48 -17.03 -3.88 15.30
N HIS A 49 -18.05 -4.67 14.94
CA HIS A 49 -17.90 -5.77 14.00
C HIS A 49 -17.42 -5.29 12.64
N ARG A 50 -18.05 -4.26 12.04
CA ARG A 50 -17.56 -3.65 10.80
C ARG A 50 -16.13 -3.15 10.91
N ARG A 51 -15.77 -2.55 12.05
CA ARG A 51 -14.40 -2.06 12.27
C ARG A 51 -13.38 -3.19 12.38
N SER A 52 -13.75 -4.33 12.98
CA SER A 52 -12.89 -5.53 12.96
C SER A 52 -12.69 -6.11 11.56
N LEU A 53 -13.60 -5.81 10.62
CA LEU A 53 -13.49 -6.19 9.22
C LEU A 53 -12.63 -5.20 8.40
N LEU A 54 -12.12 -4.12 8.97
CA LEU A 54 -11.17 -3.24 8.27
C LEU A 54 -9.74 -3.77 8.43
N PRO A 55 -8.89 -3.66 7.40
CA PRO A 55 -7.47 -4.02 7.54
C PRO A 55 -6.80 -3.15 8.62
N ALA A 56 -5.79 -3.71 9.28
CA ALA A 56 -5.03 -3.00 10.30
C ALA A 56 -4.25 -1.82 9.68
N PRO A 57 -4.04 -0.72 10.42
CA PRO A 57 -3.14 0.33 9.96
C PRO A 57 -1.69 -0.20 9.90
N PRO A 58 -0.76 0.47 9.19
CA PRO A 58 0.64 0.08 9.20
C PRO A 58 1.19 0.02 10.63
N PRO A 59 2.08 -0.95 10.94
CA PRO A 59 2.67 -1.06 12.27
C PRO A 59 3.35 0.23 12.69
N VAL A 60 3.18 0.62 13.96
CA VAL A 60 3.87 1.78 14.54
C VAL A 60 5.33 1.43 14.75
N ALA A 61 6.16 1.71 13.75
CA ALA A 61 7.59 1.46 13.77
C ALA A 61 8.36 2.66 13.23
N ALA A 62 9.63 2.78 13.64
CA ALA A 62 10.53 3.76 13.05
C ALA A 62 10.69 3.49 11.55
N LEU A 63 10.75 4.56 10.76
CA LEU A 63 11.03 4.48 9.33
C LEU A 63 12.47 4.01 9.12
N PRO A 64 12.73 3.24 8.04
CA PRO A 64 14.07 2.77 7.75
C PRO A 64 14.99 3.96 7.49
N VAL A 65 16.24 3.80 7.94
CA VAL A 65 17.29 4.79 7.74
C VAL A 65 18.14 4.36 6.54
N VAL A 66 18.58 5.32 5.74
CA VAL A 66 19.45 5.08 4.59
C VAL A 66 20.75 4.43 5.05
N ASP A 67 21.06 3.26 4.50
CA ASP A 67 22.26 2.47 4.82
C ASP A 67 23.18 2.28 3.61
N GLY A 68 22.77 2.81 2.45
CA GLY A 68 23.47 2.66 1.19
C GLY A 68 22.85 3.47 0.07
N PHE A 69 23.29 3.17 -1.14
CA PHE A 69 22.69 3.69 -2.36
C PHE A 69 22.80 2.66 -3.49
N VAL A 70 21.93 2.84 -4.47
CA VAL A 70 21.91 2.10 -5.73
C VAL A 70 22.13 3.12 -6.84
N VAL A 71 23.03 2.80 -7.76
CA VAL A 71 23.22 3.56 -8.99
C VAL A 71 22.70 2.72 -10.14
N SER A 72 21.58 3.14 -10.72
CA SER A 72 21.05 2.54 -11.95
C SER A 72 21.77 3.15 -13.15
N LEU A 73 22.29 2.29 -14.02
CA LEU A 73 23.00 2.71 -15.21
C LEU A 73 22.04 2.67 -16.41
N CYS A 74 22.00 3.74 -17.21
CA CYS A 74 21.45 3.69 -18.55
C CYS A 74 19.99 3.22 -18.64
N THR A 75 19.13 3.74 -17.75
CA THR A 75 17.67 3.51 -17.77
C THR A 75 17.03 4.11 -19.03
N GLU A 76 15.86 3.61 -19.46
CA GLU A 76 15.11 4.16 -20.60
C GLU A 76 15.01 5.69 -20.53
N GLY A 77 15.42 6.38 -21.60
CA GLY A 77 15.46 7.85 -21.67
C GLY A 77 16.81 8.50 -21.36
N LEU A 78 17.84 7.73 -20.96
CA LEU A 78 19.22 8.21 -20.90
C LEU A 78 19.93 7.88 -22.22
N GLU A 79 20.42 8.91 -22.93
CA GLU A 79 21.10 8.76 -24.22
C GLU A 79 22.35 7.90 -24.10
N GLY A 80 22.40 6.76 -24.81
CA GLY A 80 23.58 5.95 -25.05
C GLY A 80 24.30 5.44 -23.80
N CYS A 81 24.45 4.13 -23.66
CA CYS A 81 25.39 3.56 -22.69
C CYS A 81 26.66 3.17 -23.46
N PRO A 82 27.71 4.01 -23.53
CA PRO A 82 28.97 3.57 -24.09
C PRO A 82 29.47 2.32 -23.37
N ASP A 83 30.10 1.42 -24.13
CA ASP A 83 30.82 0.30 -23.54
C ASP A 83 31.81 0.80 -22.48
N GLY A 84 31.89 0.12 -21.34
CA GLY A 84 32.75 0.52 -20.22
C GLY A 84 32.12 1.51 -19.23
N THR A 85 30.85 1.92 -19.42
CA THR A 85 30.17 2.85 -18.50
C THR A 85 30.09 2.29 -17.08
N ALA A 86 29.78 1.01 -16.92
CA ALA A 86 29.67 0.38 -15.61
C ALA A 86 30.99 0.38 -14.84
N GLU A 87 32.09 0.05 -15.50
CA GLU A 87 33.44 0.04 -14.94
C GLU A 87 33.90 1.45 -14.55
N ARG A 88 33.63 2.44 -15.42
CA ARG A 88 33.94 3.85 -15.16
C ARG A 88 33.18 4.37 -13.94
N VAL A 89 31.87 4.15 -13.88
CA VAL A 89 31.03 4.60 -12.75
C VAL A 89 31.42 3.86 -11.47
N LEU A 90 31.72 2.57 -11.54
CA LEU A 90 32.22 1.81 -10.38
C LEU A 90 33.55 2.36 -9.86
N ALA A 91 34.48 2.70 -10.75
CA ALA A 91 35.75 3.33 -10.37
C ALA A 91 35.54 4.70 -9.73
N LEU A 92 34.62 5.51 -10.28
CA LEU A 92 34.22 6.79 -9.69
C LEU A 92 33.66 6.58 -8.27
N ILE A 93 32.73 5.65 -8.08
CA ILE A 93 32.15 5.36 -6.76
C ILE A 93 33.22 4.88 -5.77
N ARG A 94 34.18 4.05 -6.20
CA ARG A 94 35.31 3.62 -5.36
C ARG A 94 36.19 4.78 -4.90
N SER A 95 36.21 5.89 -5.62
CA SER A 95 36.94 7.10 -5.21
C SER A 95 36.21 7.94 -4.15
N ILE A 96 34.94 7.63 -3.86
CA ILE A 96 34.12 8.36 -2.89
C ILE A 96 34.38 7.78 -1.49
N PRO A 97 35.00 8.54 -0.56
CA PRO A 97 35.31 8.05 0.79
C PRO A 97 34.09 7.56 1.57
N GLU A 98 32.93 8.18 1.35
CA GLU A 98 31.65 7.87 1.98
C GLU A 98 31.06 6.53 1.53
N ALA A 99 31.43 6.05 0.34
CA ALA A 99 30.94 4.79 -0.22
C ALA A 99 31.69 3.60 0.36
N VAL A 100 30.95 2.55 0.72
CA VAL A 100 31.49 1.32 1.33
C VAL A 100 31.18 0.14 0.43
N ALA A 101 32.22 -0.63 0.09
CA ALA A 101 32.13 -1.89 -0.66
C ALA A 101 31.25 -1.83 -1.94
N PRO A 102 31.50 -0.88 -2.87
CA PRO A 102 30.69 -0.78 -4.08
C PRO A 102 30.85 -2.01 -4.96
N THR A 103 29.71 -2.56 -5.39
CA THR A 103 29.62 -3.83 -6.12
C THR A 103 28.74 -3.67 -7.35
N LEU A 104 29.24 -4.07 -8.52
CA LEU A 104 28.44 -4.16 -9.73
C LEU A 104 27.54 -5.39 -9.65
N VAL A 105 26.24 -5.19 -9.82
CA VAL A 105 25.23 -6.24 -9.87
C VAL A 105 24.79 -6.42 -11.33
N PRO A 106 25.12 -7.56 -11.97
CA PRO A 106 24.73 -7.82 -13.35
C PRO A 106 23.20 -7.89 -13.51
N ALA A 107 22.69 -7.55 -14.70
CA ALA A 107 21.27 -7.63 -15.02
C ALA A 107 20.65 -9.02 -14.74
N ALA A 108 21.37 -10.10 -15.06
CA ALA A 108 20.94 -11.47 -14.78
C ALA A 108 20.76 -11.76 -13.28
N GLU A 109 21.58 -11.14 -12.43
CA GLU A 109 21.43 -11.26 -10.97
C GLU A 109 20.20 -10.52 -10.48
N LEU A 110 19.93 -9.32 -11.02
CA LEU A 110 18.72 -8.56 -10.70
C LEU A 110 17.46 -9.31 -11.13
N GLU A 111 17.46 -9.90 -12.32
CA GLU A 111 16.36 -10.72 -12.82
C GLU A 111 16.12 -11.92 -11.91
N ARG A 112 17.18 -12.57 -11.43
CA ARG A 112 17.08 -13.66 -10.45
C ARG A 112 16.50 -13.18 -9.12
N ARG A 113 17.02 -12.08 -8.54
CA ARG A 113 16.50 -11.51 -7.28
C ARG A 113 15.03 -11.13 -7.41
N TRP A 114 14.65 -10.53 -8.52
CA TRP A 114 13.28 -10.10 -8.82
C TRP A 114 12.34 -11.29 -8.98
N SER A 115 12.66 -12.25 -9.85
CA SER A 115 11.82 -13.45 -10.08
C SER A 115 11.59 -14.28 -8.81
N GLN A 116 12.53 -14.26 -7.87
CA GLN A 116 12.37 -14.90 -6.57
C GLN A 116 11.39 -14.21 -5.62
N ARG A 117 11.11 -12.91 -5.81
CA ARG A 117 10.19 -12.12 -4.98
C ARG A 117 8.84 -11.97 -5.64
N THR A 118 8.82 -11.65 -6.92
CA THR A 118 7.58 -11.35 -7.63
C THR A 118 6.75 -12.61 -7.81
N ILE A 119 5.45 -12.44 -7.60
CA ILE A 119 4.45 -13.45 -7.89
C ILE A 119 3.71 -12.90 -9.11
N ASN A 120 4.04 -13.42 -10.28
CA ASN A 120 3.38 -13.01 -11.51
C ASN A 120 2.16 -13.91 -11.75
N GLY A 121 1.00 -13.29 -11.97
CA GLY A 121 -0.01 -13.81 -12.88
C GLY A 121 0.44 -13.42 -14.29
N GLU A 122 0.36 -14.35 -15.24
CA GLU A 122 0.69 -14.21 -16.67
C GLU A 122 1.20 -12.81 -17.14
N ALA A 123 2.51 -12.73 -17.40
CA ALA A 123 3.14 -11.83 -18.39
C ALA A 123 2.76 -10.34 -18.42
N GLY A 124 2.39 -9.73 -17.29
CA GLY A 124 1.75 -8.40 -17.29
C GLY A 124 2.66 -7.17 -17.28
N VAL A 125 3.93 -7.29 -16.93
CA VAL A 125 4.87 -6.16 -17.00
C VAL A 125 6.16 -6.66 -17.61
N ASP A 126 6.58 -5.99 -18.69
CA ASP A 126 7.91 -6.14 -19.23
C ASP A 126 8.93 -5.49 -18.27
N TYR A 127 9.10 -6.11 -17.11
CA TYR A 127 10.10 -5.72 -16.12
C TYR A 127 11.51 -5.86 -16.71
N ARG A 128 11.69 -6.48 -17.88
CA ARG A 128 12.99 -6.46 -18.54
C ARG A 128 13.44 -5.03 -18.81
N ALA A 129 12.54 -4.10 -19.15
CA ALA A 129 12.90 -2.68 -19.27
C ALA A 129 13.45 -2.08 -17.96
N LEU A 130 12.98 -2.56 -16.79
CA LEU A 130 13.43 -2.11 -15.46
C LEU A 130 14.65 -2.89 -14.93
N VAL A 131 14.89 -4.10 -15.43
CA VAL A 131 15.90 -5.05 -14.94
C VAL A 131 17.08 -5.21 -15.91
N GLN A 132 16.96 -4.72 -17.15
CA GLN A 132 18.03 -4.71 -18.15
C GLN A 132 19.20 -3.80 -17.76
N ALA A 133 18.95 -2.79 -16.91
CA ALA A 133 19.99 -1.93 -16.37
C ALA A 133 20.86 -2.71 -15.37
N GLN A 134 22.18 -2.70 -15.60
CA GLN A 134 23.12 -3.03 -14.54
C GLN A 134 23.01 -1.98 -13.43
N ILE A 135 23.12 -2.40 -12.17
CA ILE A 135 23.16 -1.48 -11.05
C ILE A 135 24.47 -1.62 -10.29
N ILE A 136 24.89 -0.55 -9.62
CA ILE A 136 25.95 -0.59 -8.63
C ILE A 136 25.33 -0.38 -7.25
N GLU A 137 25.53 -1.35 -6.35
CA GLU A 137 25.10 -1.25 -4.96
C GLU A 137 26.30 -0.86 -4.10
N ALA A 138 26.11 0.08 -3.17
CA ALA A 138 27.13 0.45 -2.20
C ALA A 138 26.50 0.72 -0.82
N GLY A 139 27.26 0.48 0.24
CA GLY A 139 26.96 0.95 1.59
C GLY A 139 27.38 2.39 1.79
N LEU A 140 26.90 3.00 2.87
CA LEU A 140 27.37 4.30 3.38
C LEU A 140 28.05 4.12 4.74
N ARG A 141 28.98 5.00 5.10
CA ARG A 141 29.55 5.01 6.47
C ARG A 141 28.56 5.53 7.50
N GLY A 142 27.70 6.47 7.11
CA GLY A 142 26.57 6.93 7.89
C GLY A 142 25.43 7.45 7.01
N PRO A 143 24.21 7.57 7.56
CA PRO A 143 23.04 7.99 6.79
C PRO A 143 23.13 9.41 6.23
N ALA A 144 23.85 10.30 6.92
CA ALA A 144 24.07 11.68 6.48
C ALA A 144 24.96 11.77 5.22
N ASP A 145 25.72 10.71 4.92
CA ASP A 145 26.67 10.71 3.82
C ASP A 145 25.99 10.58 2.44
N TYR A 146 24.72 10.18 2.40
CA TYR A 146 23.98 10.02 1.15
C TYR A 146 23.96 11.32 0.31
N GLU A 147 23.75 12.48 0.93
CA GLU A 147 23.77 13.77 0.23
C GLU A 147 25.18 14.18 -0.23
N ALA A 148 26.24 13.70 0.44
CA ALA A 148 27.60 13.90 -0.04
C ALA A 148 27.87 13.04 -1.29
N VAL A 149 27.45 11.77 -1.29
CA VAL A 149 27.54 10.89 -2.45
C VAL A 149 26.79 11.48 -3.64
N LYS A 150 25.53 11.90 -3.45
CA LYS A 150 24.73 12.52 -4.52
C LYS A 150 25.42 13.73 -5.14
N ARG A 151 25.97 14.63 -4.33
CA ARG A 151 26.69 15.81 -4.83
C ARG A 151 27.94 15.46 -5.63
N ARG A 152 28.66 14.40 -5.26
CA ARG A 152 29.85 13.94 -6.00
C ARG A 152 29.51 13.26 -7.32
N LEU A 153 28.35 12.61 -7.38
CA LEU A 153 27.83 11.97 -8.58
C LEU A 153 26.98 12.91 -9.44
N ALA A 154 26.74 14.14 -8.97
CA ALA A 154 25.99 15.15 -9.72
C ALA A 154 26.75 15.51 -11.01
N GLY A 155 26.03 15.50 -12.13
CA GLY A 155 26.60 15.77 -13.46
C GLY A 155 26.89 14.53 -14.29
N GLU A 156 26.86 13.34 -13.70
CA GLU A 156 26.87 12.08 -14.47
C GLU A 156 25.51 11.86 -15.12
N GLN A 157 25.43 12.06 -16.43
CA GLN A 157 24.16 12.02 -17.17
C GLN A 157 23.63 10.61 -17.44
N SER A 158 24.50 9.59 -17.35
CA SER A 158 24.16 8.20 -17.66
C SER A 158 23.70 7.40 -16.44
N ILE A 159 23.50 8.06 -15.29
CA ILE A 159 23.19 7.37 -14.03
C ILE A 159 22.00 7.99 -13.30
N GLN A 160 21.32 7.16 -12.53
CA GLN A 160 20.35 7.58 -11.53
C GLN A 160 20.78 7.07 -10.15
N VAL A 161 20.86 7.95 -9.16
CA VAL A 161 21.23 7.60 -7.79
C VAL A 161 19.96 7.49 -6.93
N MET A 162 19.77 6.33 -6.30
CA MET A 162 18.64 6.03 -5.43
C MET A 162 19.15 5.65 -4.04
N PRO A 163 18.48 6.07 -2.96
CA PRO A 163 18.86 5.66 -1.62
C PRO A 163 18.54 4.17 -1.42
N ARG A 164 19.45 3.45 -0.77
CA ARG A 164 19.22 2.08 -0.31
C ARG A 164 18.94 2.12 1.18
N MET A 165 17.90 1.41 1.59
CA MET A 165 17.54 1.22 2.98
C MET A 165 16.80 -0.12 3.13
N PRO A 166 16.72 -0.68 4.34
CA PRO A 166 15.91 -1.87 4.58
C PRO A 166 14.45 -1.64 4.21
N ASP A 167 13.80 -2.66 3.65
CA ASP A 167 12.35 -2.62 3.42
C ASP A 167 11.62 -2.48 4.76
N PHE A 168 10.82 -1.42 4.90
CA PHE A 168 9.99 -1.17 6.08
C PHE A 168 9.14 -2.39 6.47
N TRP A 169 8.62 -3.14 5.50
CA TRP A 169 7.72 -4.27 5.73
C TRP A 169 8.44 -5.58 6.04
N LYS A 170 9.77 -5.62 5.92
CA LYS A 170 10.56 -6.79 6.27
C LYS A 170 10.36 -7.19 7.72
N GLY A 171 10.02 -8.46 7.93
CA GLY A 171 9.70 -9.03 9.24
C GLY A 171 8.36 -8.58 9.84
N LYS A 172 7.56 -7.81 9.09
CA LYS A 172 6.21 -7.36 9.50
C LYS A 172 5.11 -8.00 8.67
N ALA A 173 5.43 -8.33 7.42
CA ALA A 173 4.56 -9.04 6.48
C ALA A 173 5.41 -9.95 5.60
N ASP A 174 4.76 -10.92 4.95
CA ASP A 174 5.40 -11.90 4.07
C ASP A 174 4.96 -11.73 2.61
N LEU A 175 3.82 -11.08 2.39
CA LEU A 175 3.23 -10.81 1.09
C LEU A 175 2.80 -9.34 1.01
N SER A 176 3.00 -8.72 -0.15
CA SER A 176 2.27 -7.50 -0.52
C SER A 176 1.41 -7.75 -1.75
N VAL A 177 0.17 -7.32 -1.69
CA VAL A 177 -0.82 -7.32 -2.76
C VAL A 177 -1.08 -5.87 -3.14
N VAL A 178 -0.61 -5.48 -4.32
CA VAL A 178 -0.71 -4.11 -4.79
C VAL A 178 -2.02 -3.93 -5.55
N MET A 179 -2.85 -3.00 -5.09
CA MET A 179 -4.10 -2.66 -5.73
C MET A 179 -3.84 -1.88 -7.02
N CYS A 180 -4.73 -2.01 -7.98
CA CYS A 180 -4.66 -1.27 -9.23
C CYS A 180 -4.65 0.24 -8.96
N GLY A 181 -3.62 0.90 -9.47
CA GLY A 181 -3.52 2.36 -9.49
C GLY A 181 -4.18 2.96 -10.74
N ARG A 182 -4.07 4.28 -10.89
CA ARG A 182 -4.48 4.97 -12.13
C ARG A 182 -3.64 4.55 -13.32
N GLU A 183 -2.40 4.15 -13.07
CA GLU A 183 -1.49 3.63 -14.08
C GLU A 183 -1.96 2.24 -14.52
N ARG A 184 -2.46 2.15 -15.76
CA ARG A 184 -3.00 0.91 -16.36
C ARG A 184 -1.89 -0.02 -16.87
N ARG A 185 -0.76 -0.06 -16.17
CA ARG A 185 0.45 -0.79 -16.59
C ARG A 185 0.28 -2.31 -16.49
N PHE A 186 -0.62 -2.78 -15.64
CA PHE A 186 -0.88 -4.20 -15.44
C PHE A 186 -2.12 -4.65 -16.21
N ALA A 187 -2.07 -5.84 -16.81
CA ALA A 187 -3.18 -6.40 -17.58
C ALA A 187 -4.50 -6.49 -16.79
N GLY A 188 -4.41 -6.74 -15.46
CA GLY A 188 -5.54 -6.77 -14.53
C GLY A 188 -6.12 -5.38 -14.17
N CYS A 189 -5.41 -4.30 -14.50
CA CYS A 189 -5.79 -2.93 -14.15
C CYS A 189 -6.34 -2.11 -15.33
N ARG A 190 -6.79 -2.78 -16.40
CA ARG A 190 -7.34 -2.11 -17.59
C ARG A 190 -8.57 -1.26 -17.29
N THR A 191 -9.34 -1.62 -16.26
CA THR A 191 -10.53 -0.89 -15.79
C THR A 191 -10.20 0.35 -14.95
N GLY A 192 -8.92 0.58 -14.63
CA GLY A 192 -8.45 1.73 -13.88
C GLY A 192 -8.13 1.41 -12.42
N ALA A 193 -8.15 2.45 -11.58
CA ALA A 193 -7.84 2.31 -10.17
C ALA A 193 -8.86 1.43 -9.44
N ALA A 194 -8.39 0.64 -8.48
CA ALA A 194 -9.24 -0.20 -7.66
C ALA A 194 -10.24 0.65 -6.85
N THR A 195 -11.46 0.16 -6.72
CA THR A 195 -12.49 0.77 -5.86
C THR A 195 -12.35 0.29 -4.42
N GLU A 196 -12.94 1.03 -3.48
CA GLU A 196 -13.01 0.59 -2.08
C GLU A 196 -13.68 -0.78 -1.94
N ALA A 197 -14.77 -1.03 -2.69
CA ALA A 197 -15.45 -2.32 -2.70
C ALA A 197 -14.55 -3.46 -3.19
N GLN A 198 -13.68 -3.21 -4.18
CA GLN A 198 -12.71 -4.20 -4.64
C GLN A 198 -11.65 -4.48 -3.58
N ARG A 199 -11.10 -3.44 -2.95
CA ARG A 199 -10.17 -3.60 -1.81
C ARG A 199 -10.81 -4.40 -0.68
N ASP A 200 -12.02 -4.04 -0.28
CA ASP A 200 -12.71 -4.69 0.83
C ASP A 200 -13.02 -6.16 0.51
N ALA A 201 -13.32 -6.49 -0.75
CA ALA A 201 -13.45 -7.87 -1.20
C ALA A 201 -12.14 -8.66 -1.12
N VAL A 202 -11.00 -8.05 -1.50
CA VAL A 202 -9.67 -8.67 -1.36
C VAL A 202 -9.32 -8.90 0.11
N VAL A 203 -9.58 -7.93 0.99
CA VAL A 203 -9.37 -8.07 2.44
C VAL A 203 -10.24 -9.18 3.03
N ALA A 204 -11.53 -9.23 2.66
CA ALA A 204 -12.43 -10.29 3.09
C ALA A 204 -11.91 -11.65 2.67
N ARG A 205 -11.50 -11.79 1.39
CA ARG A 205 -10.97 -13.05 0.87
C ARG A 205 -9.69 -13.47 1.58
N LEU A 206 -8.75 -12.55 1.81
CA LEU A 206 -7.52 -12.85 2.55
C LEU A 206 -7.80 -13.42 3.94
N ARG A 207 -8.81 -12.90 4.65
CA ARG A 207 -9.16 -13.37 5.98
C ARG A 207 -9.88 -14.72 6.03
N GLU A 208 -10.47 -15.14 4.93
CA GLU A 208 -11.06 -16.47 4.81
C GLU A 208 -9.99 -17.56 4.61
N LEU A 209 -8.74 -17.20 4.30
CA LEU A 209 -7.67 -18.15 4.04
C LEU A 209 -6.99 -18.59 5.34
N ASP A 210 -6.88 -19.90 5.50
CA ASP A 210 -6.19 -20.50 6.65
C ASP A 210 -4.72 -20.06 6.73
N GLY A 211 -4.32 -19.60 7.91
CA GLY A 211 -2.95 -19.20 8.24
C GLY A 211 -2.61 -17.75 7.87
N VAL A 212 -3.60 -16.92 7.50
CA VAL A 212 -3.45 -15.46 7.50
C VAL A 212 -3.64 -14.96 8.92
N ASP A 213 -2.59 -14.37 9.49
CA ASP A 213 -2.59 -13.81 10.84
C ASP A 213 -3.09 -12.37 10.82
N GLU A 214 -2.50 -11.51 9.98
CA GLU A 214 -2.83 -10.10 9.93
C GLU A 214 -2.79 -9.52 8.51
N VAL A 215 -3.74 -8.64 8.20
CA VAL A 215 -3.81 -7.89 6.94
C VAL A 215 -3.70 -6.40 7.25
N PHE A 216 -2.62 -5.78 6.80
CA PHE A 216 -2.38 -4.35 6.93
C PHE A 216 -2.74 -3.61 5.65
N LEU A 217 -3.25 -2.39 5.78
CA LEU A 217 -3.44 -1.48 4.66
C LEU A 217 -2.38 -0.37 4.71
N GLN A 218 -1.52 -0.35 3.70
CA GLN A 218 -0.79 0.85 3.34
C GLN A 218 -1.72 1.74 2.50
N ASP A 219 -2.26 2.77 3.14
CA ASP A 219 -3.03 3.81 2.47
C ASP A 219 -2.12 4.74 1.66
N LYS A 220 -2.73 5.59 0.83
CA LYS A 220 -2.00 6.53 -0.05
C LYS A 220 -1.15 7.54 0.74
N PRO A 221 -1.64 8.16 1.85
CA PRO A 221 -0.81 9.05 2.66
C PRO A 221 0.44 8.40 3.25
N PHE A 222 0.31 7.18 3.81
CA PHE A 222 1.45 6.44 4.33
C PHE A 222 2.39 6.02 3.20
N GLY A 223 1.84 5.48 2.11
CA GLY A 223 2.59 5.12 0.92
C GLY A 223 3.36 6.30 0.34
N LEU A 224 2.79 7.50 0.29
CA LEU A 224 3.49 8.70 -0.17
C LEU A 224 4.65 9.08 0.76
N ARG A 225 4.43 9.00 2.08
CA ARG A 225 5.47 9.27 3.07
C ARG A 225 6.65 8.29 2.92
N LEU A 226 6.34 7.00 2.76
CA LEU A 226 7.33 5.95 2.58
C LEU A 226 8.05 6.10 1.23
N SER A 227 7.33 6.36 0.15
CA SER A 227 7.91 6.57 -1.19
C SER A 227 8.81 7.79 -1.27
N ARG A 228 8.60 8.83 -0.45
CA ARG A 228 9.52 9.99 -0.36
C ARG A 228 10.89 9.61 0.21
N LEU A 229 10.96 8.56 1.03
CA LEU A 229 12.24 8.03 1.51
C LEU A 229 12.96 7.27 0.40
N TYR A 230 12.24 6.46 -0.37
CA TYR A 230 12.83 5.58 -1.40
C TYR A 230 13.18 6.28 -2.71
N GLN A 231 12.54 7.40 -3.05
CA GLN A 231 12.64 7.99 -4.39
C GLN A 231 13.91 8.79 -4.67
N GLY A 232 14.67 9.19 -3.65
CA GLY A 232 15.85 10.05 -3.86
C GLY A 232 15.49 11.31 -4.66
N ASP A 233 16.09 11.46 -5.84
CA ASP A 233 15.91 12.62 -6.74
C ASP A 233 14.81 12.44 -7.80
N ALA A 234 14.04 11.34 -7.76
CA ALA A 234 12.93 11.17 -8.68
C ALA A 234 11.86 12.27 -8.50
N PRO A 235 11.14 12.67 -9.57
CA PRO A 235 10.08 13.67 -9.48
C PRO A 235 9.08 13.31 -8.37
N PRO A 236 8.62 14.29 -7.57
CA PRO A 236 7.78 14.02 -6.42
C PRO A 236 6.48 13.33 -6.84
N LEU A 237 6.22 12.14 -6.28
CA LEU A 237 4.92 11.49 -6.42
C LEU A 237 3.81 12.34 -5.79
N THR A 238 2.68 12.37 -6.47
CA THR A 238 1.41 12.89 -5.96
C THR A 238 0.59 11.74 -5.36
N LEU A 239 -0.34 12.06 -4.46
CA LEU A 239 -1.19 11.07 -3.79
C LEU A 239 -1.94 10.15 -4.77
N ASP A 240 -2.33 10.67 -5.93
CA ASP A 240 -3.09 9.92 -6.93
C ASP A 240 -2.25 8.90 -7.73
N ARG A 241 -0.91 9.00 -7.64
CA ARG A 241 0.04 8.05 -8.24
C ARG A 241 0.52 6.97 -7.27
N VAL A 242 0.21 7.10 -5.98
CA VAL A 242 0.55 6.08 -4.98
C VAL A 242 -0.56 5.02 -4.97
N PRO A 243 -0.26 3.74 -5.27
CA PRO A 243 -1.23 2.67 -5.13
C PRO A 243 -1.47 2.34 -3.65
N GLU A 244 -2.67 1.86 -3.34
CA GLU A 244 -2.90 1.18 -2.05
C GLU A 244 -2.28 -0.21 -2.10
N ILE A 245 -1.70 -0.64 -0.98
CA ILE A 245 -1.06 -1.96 -0.88
C ILE A 245 -1.58 -2.66 0.36
N LEU A 246 -2.01 -3.91 0.21
CA LEU A 246 -2.33 -4.78 1.32
C LEU A 246 -1.10 -5.61 1.66
N TYR A 247 -0.63 -5.52 2.88
CA TYR A 247 0.46 -6.34 3.39
C TYR A 247 -0.13 -7.45 4.26
N VAL A 248 0.33 -8.68 4.06
CA VAL A 248 -0.24 -9.86 4.72
C VAL A 248 0.86 -10.58 5.48
N ARG A 249 0.62 -10.82 6.77
CA ARG A 249 1.43 -11.68 7.64
C ARG A 249 0.75 -13.04 7.75
N PHE A 250 1.54 -14.10 7.64
CA PHE A 250 1.10 -15.47 7.78
C PHE A 250 1.72 -16.13 9.00
N ASP A 251 1.03 -17.10 9.57
CA ASP A 251 1.62 -17.99 10.59
C ASP A 251 2.73 -18.86 9.98
N ASP A 252 2.59 -19.20 8.70
CA ASP A 252 3.58 -19.90 7.89
C ASP A 252 3.89 -19.10 6.60
N PRO A 253 5.04 -18.40 6.54
CA PRO A 253 5.43 -17.61 5.37
C PRO A 253 5.55 -18.41 4.07
N ALA A 254 5.67 -19.74 4.12
CA ALA A 254 5.70 -20.58 2.92
C ALA A 254 4.39 -20.49 2.10
N ARG A 255 3.28 -20.10 2.74
CA ARG A 255 1.96 -19.94 2.11
C ARG A 255 1.84 -18.69 1.24
N ALA A 256 2.65 -17.67 1.51
CA ALA A 256 2.55 -16.35 0.90
C ALA A 256 2.52 -16.41 -0.64
N ARG A 257 3.30 -17.32 -1.25
CA ARG A 257 3.35 -17.45 -2.71
C ARG A 257 2.02 -17.94 -3.29
N ALA A 258 1.44 -19.00 -2.72
CA ALA A 258 0.19 -19.57 -3.21
C ALA A 258 -0.96 -18.57 -3.05
N VAL A 259 -1.02 -17.90 -1.90
CA VAL A 259 -2.04 -16.86 -1.63
C VAL A 259 -1.86 -15.66 -2.56
N GLY A 260 -0.63 -15.20 -2.79
CA GLY A 260 -0.38 -14.13 -3.76
C GLY A 260 -0.84 -14.47 -5.17
N GLN A 261 -0.69 -15.73 -5.62
CA GLN A 261 -1.21 -16.22 -6.91
C GLN A 261 -2.74 -16.23 -6.95
N GLU A 262 -3.38 -16.54 -5.83
CA GLU A 262 -4.83 -16.45 -5.72
C GLU A 262 -5.33 -15.01 -5.82
N MET A 263 -4.70 -14.08 -5.10
CA MET A 263 -5.10 -12.66 -5.09
C MET A 263 -4.98 -12.01 -6.46
N LEU A 264 -4.02 -12.41 -7.29
CA LEU A 264 -3.87 -11.91 -8.66
C LEU A 264 -5.10 -12.16 -9.55
N ARG A 265 -5.97 -13.11 -9.18
CA ARG A 265 -7.21 -13.39 -9.91
C ARG A 265 -8.37 -12.49 -9.46
N MET A 266 -8.19 -11.70 -8.40
CA MET A 266 -9.23 -10.84 -7.87
C MET A 266 -9.32 -9.50 -8.61
N PRO A 267 -10.53 -8.98 -8.86
CA PRO A 267 -10.71 -7.66 -9.43
C PRO A 267 -10.04 -6.57 -8.60
N GLY A 268 -9.34 -5.65 -9.26
CA GLY A 268 -8.65 -4.55 -8.60
C GLY A 268 -7.27 -4.89 -8.06
N VAL A 269 -6.78 -6.13 -8.22
CA VAL A 269 -5.40 -6.50 -7.89
C VAL A 269 -4.51 -6.33 -9.13
N GLY A 270 -3.42 -5.57 -9.00
CA GLY A 270 -2.47 -5.34 -10.08
C GLY A 270 -1.36 -6.37 -10.10
N TRP A 271 -0.69 -6.56 -8.96
CA TRP A 271 0.39 -7.53 -8.82
C TRP A 271 0.61 -7.91 -7.35
N SER A 272 1.40 -8.95 -7.11
CA SER A 272 1.81 -9.35 -5.75
C SER A 272 3.27 -9.76 -5.70
N GLN A 273 3.87 -9.64 -4.51
CA GLN A 273 5.27 -10.03 -4.27
C GLN A 273 5.48 -10.49 -2.85
N LEU A 274 6.46 -11.37 -2.69
CA LEU A 274 6.98 -11.80 -1.40
C LEU A 274 7.83 -10.69 -0.78
N ILE A 275 7.68 -10.49 0.51
CA ILE A 275 8.54 -9.65 1.34
C ILE A 275 9.68 -10.52 1.88
N LYS A 276 10.94 -10.11 1.67
CA LYS A 276 12.15 -10.87 2.05
C LYS A 276 13.22 -9.99 2.66
#